data_AF-A0A1I0ZCZ4-F1
#
_entry.id   AF-A0A1I0ZCZ4-F1
#
_cell.length_a   1.000
_cell.length_b   1.000
_cell.length_c   1.000
_cell.angle_alpha   90.00
_cell.angle_beta   90.00
_cell.angle_gamma   90.00
#
_symmetry.space_group_name_H-M   'P 1'
#
loop_
_entity.id
_entity.type
_entity.pdbx_description
1 polymer ?
#
loop_
_entity_poly.entity_id
_entity_poly.type
_entity_poly.pdbx_seq_one_letter_code
_entity_poly.pdbx_strand_id
1 'polypeptide(L)' 'MGKRRLPIMAILLILSIGNYSRMKGTEDIRSIEFLSIFVIGLTSGLLILAIAEKFKSKK' A
#
# COMPACT_ATOMS: atom_id res chain seq x y z
N MET A 1 -14.34 -13.07 -3.95
CA MET A 1 -13.22 -12.48 -3.17
C MET A 1 -13.58 -12.47 -1.69
N GLY A 2 -12.72 -12.99 -0.80
CA GLY A 2 -13.04 -13.09 0.63
C GLY A 2 -13.29 -11.74 1.28
N LYS A 3 -14.34 -11.63 2.12
CA LYS A 3 -14.78 -10.38 2.79
C LYS A 3 -13.67 -9.66 3.58
N ARG A 4 -12.59 -10.36 3.92
CA ARG A 4 -11.46 -9.86 4.74
C ARG A 4 -10.27 -9.32 3.91
N ARG A 5 -10.23 -9.51 2.59
CA ARG A 5 -9.06 -9.12 1.77
C ARG A 5 -8.81 -7.61 1.78
N LEU A 6 -9.88 -6.82 1.65
CA LEU A 6 -9.83 -5.37 1.58
C LEU A 6 -9.30 -4.72 2.88
N PRO A 7 -9.81 -5.06 4.07
CA PRO A 7 -9.25 -4.53 5.32
C PRO A 7 -7.81 -5.00 5.58
N ILE A 8 -7.46 -6.24 5.21
CA ILE A 8 -6.07 -6.74 5.35
C ILE A 8 -5.11 -5.93 4.47
N MET A 9 -5.47 -5.66 3.21
CA MET A 9 -4.67 -4.84 2.30
C MET A 9 -4.52 -3.41 2.81
N ALA A 10 -5.57 -2.82 3.39
CA ALA A 10 -5.49 -1.49 3.98
C ALA A 10 -4.53 -1.45 5.18
N ILE A 11 -4.57 -2.45 6.07
CA ILE A 11 -3.65 -2.57 7.20
C ILE A 11 -2.20 -2.71 6.71
N LEU A 12 -1.94 -3.56 5.71
CA LEU A 12 -0.62 -3.74 5.10
C LEU A 12 -0.08 -2.44 4.51
N LEU A 13 -0.93 -1.66 3.84
CA LEU A 13 -0.55 -0.36 3.28
C LEU A 13 -0.17 0.64 4.39
N ILE A 14 -0.98 0.72 5.45
CA ILE A 14 -0.70 1.59 6.61
C ILE A 14 0.63 1.20 7.27
N LEU A 15 0.87 -0.09 7.48
CA LEU A 15 2.12 -0.59 8.05
C LEU A 15 3.33 -0.26 7.16
N SER A 16 3.18 -0.35 5.84
CA SER A 16 4.24 -0.04 4.88
C SER A 16 4.59 1.45 4.90
N ILE A 17 3.58 2.33 4.92
CA ILE A 17 3.76 3.78 5.06
C ILE A 17 4.44 4.10 6.40
N GLY A 18 3.95 3.52 7.50
CA GLY A 18 4.53 3.75 8.83
C GLY A 18 5.95 3.20 9.00
N ASN A 19 6.35 2.21 8.20
CA ASN A 19 7.73 1.72 8.14
C ASN A 19 8.61 2.73 7.39
N TYR A 20 8.20 3.14 6.18
CA TYR A 20 8.89 4.15 5.40
C TYR A 20 9.05 5.47 6.16
N SER A 21 8.00 5.98 6.81
CA SER A 21 8.08 7.24 7.59
C SER A 21 9.02 7.18 8.80
N ARG A 22 9.41 5.99 9.26
CA ARG A 22 10.38 5.80 10.34
C ARG A 22 11.82 5.68 9.84
N MET A 23 12.03 5.48 8.54
CA MET A 23 13.36 5.52 7.93
C MET A 23 13.83 6.98 7.90
N LYS A 24 14.55 7.39 8.94
CA LYS A 24 15.23 8.70 8.98
C LYS A 24 16.64 8.52 8.42
N GLY A 25 16.88 9.08 7.26
CA GLY A 25 18.19 9.17 6.61
C GLY A 25 18.24 10.47 5.82
N THR A 26 19.15 11.36 6.22
CA THR A 26 19.36 12.64 5.57
C THR A 26 20.36 12.44 4.43
N GLU A 27 20.03 12.99 3.26
CA GLU A 27 20.87 13.24 2.07
C GLU A 27 20.59 12.37 0.83
N ASP A 28 20.53 11.04 0.92
CA ASP A 28 20.30 10.17 -0.25
C ASP A 28 19.18 9.14 -0.05
N ILE A 29 18.35 8.92 -1.09
CA ILE A 29 17.36 7.83 -1.10
C ILE A 29 18.10 6.51 -1.20
N ARG A 30 18.07 5.73 -0.12
CA ARG A 30 18.66 4.38 -0.11
C ARG A 30 17.85 3.45 -1.00
N SER A 31 18.47 2.43 -1.58
CA SER A 31 17.76 1.44 -2.41
C SER A 31 16.56 0.80 -1.69
N ILE A 32 16.64 0.66 -0.36
CA ILE A 32 15.54 0.12 0.46
C ILE A 32 14.37 1.10 0.64
N GLU A 33 14.65 2.40 0.66
CA GLU A 33 13.63 3.45 0.70
C GLU A 33 12.93 3.53 -0.66
N PHE A 34 13.69 3.47 -1.76
CA PHE A 34 13.13 3.39 -3.11
C PHE A 34 12.21 2.17 -3.27
N LEU A 35 12.67 0.99 -2.85
CA LEU A 35 11.86 -0.23 -2.87
C LEU A 35 10.59 -0.08 -2.01
N SER A 36 10.70 0.56 -0.85
CA SER A 36 9.57 0.81 0.04
C SER A 36 8.53 1.73 -0.61
N ILE A 37 8.97 2.81 -1.26
CA ILE A 37 8.10 3.72 -2.03
C ILE A 37 7.40 2.96 -3.17
N PHE A 38 8.15 2.14 -3.91
CA PHE A 38 7.59 1.31 -4.98
C PHE A 38 6.51 0.36 -4.48
N VAL A 39 6.77 -0.36 -3.38
CA VAL A 39 5.80 -1.29 -2.77
C VAL A 39 4.57 -0.55 -2.25
N ILE A 40 4.73 0.63 -1.64
CA ILE A 40 3.61 1.47 -1.22
C ILE A 40 2.75 1.86 -2.42
N GLY A 41 3.35 2.33 -3.52
CA GLY A 41 2.63 2.68 -4.75
C GLY A 41 1.85 1.50 -5.34
N LEU A 42 2.52 0.34 -5.45
CA LEU A 42 1.93 -0.89 -5.99
C LEU A 42 0.76 -1.38 -5.14
N THR A 43 0.93 -1.44 -3.81
CA THR A 43 -0.12 -1.88 -2.89
C THR A 43 -1.29 -0.90 -2.82
N SER A 44 -1.04 0.40 -2.93
CA SER A 44 -2.08 1.43 -3.01
C SER A 44 -2.91 1.28 -4.29
N GLY A 45 -2.26 1.08 -5.44
CA GLY A 45 -2.95 0.80 -6.71
C GLY A 45 -3.83 -0.45 -6.67
N LEU A 46 -3.31 -1.54 -6.09
CA LEU A 46 -4.09 -2.77 -5.90
C LEU A 46 -5.30 -2.56 -4.97
N LEU A 47 -5.15 -1.75 -3.92
CA LEU A 47 -6.26 -1.42 -3.01
C LEU A 47 -7.35 -0.62 -3.74
N ILE A 48 -6.96 0.40 -4.53
CA ILE A 48 -7.88 1.21 -5.34
C ILE A 48 -8.63 0.33 -6.34
N LEU A 49 -7.93 -0.57 -7.04
CA LEU A 49 -8.57 -1.49 -7.98
C LEU A 49 -9.59 -2.39 -7.29
N ALA A 50 -9.23 -2.99 -6.15
CA ALA A 50 -10.12 -3.84 -5.37
C ALA A 50 -11.36 -3.08 -4.85
N ILE A 51 -11.20 -1.81 -4.51
CA ILE A 51 -12.31 -0.92 -4.14
C ILE A 51 -13.20 -0.65 -5.35
N ALA A 52 -12.62 -0.29 -6.50
CA ALA A 52 -13.35 -0.02 -7.74
C ALA A 52 -14.15 -1.24 -8.22
N GLU A 53 -13.57 -2.43 -8.18
CA GLU A 53 -14.24 -3.70 -8.49
C GLU A 53 -15.41 -3.96 -7.54
N LYS A 54 -15.24 -3.72 -6.24
CA LYS A 54 -16.32 -3.88 -5.25
C LYS A 54 -17.48 -2.92 -5.52
N PHE A 55 -17.20 -1.68 -5.93
CA PHE A 55 -18.23 -0.73 -6.33
C PHE A 55 -18.92 -1.13 -7.63
N LYS A 56 -18.16 -1.59 -8.63
CA LYS A 56 -18.71 -2.07 -9.91
C LYS A 56 -19.58 -3.31 -9.74
N SER A 57 -19.18 -4.26 -8.89
CA SER A 57 -19.93 -5.49 -8.62
C SER A 57 -21.19 -5.29 -7.78
N LYS A 58 -21.37 -4.10 -7.17
CA LYS A 58 -22.56 -3.74 -6.39
C LYS A 58 -23.60 -2.98 -7.23
N LYS A 59 -23.24 -2.58 -8.44
CA LYS A 59 -24.13 -1.99 -9.45
C LYS A 59 -24.60 -3.09 -10.39
#